data_AF-A0A8D0H6A6-F1
#
_entry.id   AF-A0A8D0H6A6-F1
#
_cell.length_a   1.000
_cell.length_b   1.000
_cell.length_c   1.000
_cell.angle_alpha   90.00
_cell.angle_beta   90.00
_cell.angle_gamma   90.00
#
_symmetry.space_group_name_H-M   'P 1'
#
loop_
_entity.id
_entity.type
_entity.pdbx_description
1 polymer ?
#
loop_
_entity_poly.entity_id
_entity_poly.type
_entity_poly.pdbx_seq_one_letter_code
_entity_poly.pdbx_strand_id
1 'polypeptide(L)'
;MDFEELLSHREFFVEGMPNEHFLKKNELLWTSYTDGEVKLRIDHLCSQTPITIHQIAMTSKRNGEWKNITFAEYYSLSRKAAKSFLKMGLERFHRVAILGFNSPEWFISALRCMSVFALYRGIVTGIYTTNSPEACHYTVHDCRANIIVVENQKQLDKIMQIWSLLPHLKAVMMYKDSLPEKCPNLYMMEEFMDLGNEITDAKLDEVINSQKPNQCCVLIYTSGTTGKPKGVMLIHDNVRTLEIPVWPRD
;
A
#
# COMPACT_ATOMS: atom_id res chain seq x y z
N MET A 1 -1.98 9.68 -37.30
CA MET A 1 -2.46 10.49 -36.18
C MET A 1 -1.52 10.27 -35.03
N ASP A 2 -0.57 11.18 -34.93
CA ASP A 2 0.52 11.17 -33.95
C ASP A 2 0.01 11.66 -32.59
N PHE A 3 0.65 11.22 -31.51
CA PHE A 3 0.23 11.58 -30.13
C PHE A 3 0.33 13.09 -29.84
N GLU A 4 1.03 13.85 -30.69
CA GLU A 4 1.11 15.32 -30.64
C GLU A 4 -0.15 16.02 -31.15
N GLU A 5 -0.92 15.42 -32.07
CA GLU A 5 -2.12 16.03 -32.64
C GLU A 5 -3.28 16.11 -31.62
N LEU A 6 -3.35 15.13 -30.70
CA LEU A 6 -4.36 15.08 -29.62
C LEU A 6 -4.10 16.09 -28.49
N LEU A 7 -2.89 16.64 -28.38
CA LEU A 7 -2.56 17.71 -27.45
C LEU A 7 -2.85 19.11 -28.04
N SER A 8 -3.07 19.22 -29.36
CA SER A 8 -3.27 20.51 -30.04
C SER A 8 -4.71 21.07 -30.02
N HIS A 9 -5.69 20.31 -29.53
CA HIS A 9 -7.12 20.68 -29.66
C HIS A 9 -7.91 20.83 -28.35
N ARG A 10 -7.24 21.13 -27.23
CA ARG A 10 -7.90 21.71 -26.05
C ARG A 10 -7.10 22.85 -25.46
N GLU A 11 -6.92 23.91 -26.24
CA GLU A 11 -6.73 25.25 -25.70
C GLU A 11 -8.04 25.68 -25.03
N PHE A 12 -8.12 25.51 -23.71
CA PHE A 12 -8.93 26.42 -22.90
C PHE A 12 -8.13 27.72 -22.80
N PHE A 13 -8.35 28.63 -23.75
CA PHE A 13 -7.95 30.02 -23.61
C PHE A 13 -8.67 30.61 -22.39
N VAL A 14 -7.90 30.96 -21.37
CA VAL A 14 -8.22 32.08 -20.49
C VAL A 14 -7.29 33.20 -20.94
N GLU A 15 -7.75 34.01 -21.90
CA GLU A 15 -7.06 35.27 -22.22
C GLU A 15 -7.14 36.22 -21.02
N GLY A 16 -5.98 36.74 -20.61
CA GLY A 16 -5.91 37.92 -19.75
C GLY A 16 -5.43 37.73 -18.32
N MET A 17 -4.32 37.01 -18.07
CA MET A 17 -3.54 37.24 -16.85
C MET A 17 -2.04 37.41 -17.13
N PRO A 18 -1.34 38.33 -16.44
CA PRO A 18 0.05 38.65 -16.72
C PRO A 18 0.99 37.51 -16.30
N ASN A 19 2.14 37.48 -16.95
CA ASN A 19 3.27 36.59 -16.73
C ASN A 19 3.67 36.42 -15.25
N GLU A 20 4.17 35.21 -15.00
CA GLU A 20 4.97 34.77 -13.86
C GLU A 20 4.24 34.72 -12.52
N HIS A 21 3.89 33.51 -12.09
CA HIS A 21 4.11 33.00 -10.73
C HIS A 21 4.02 31.47 -10.81
N PHE A 22 5.17 30.78 -10.78
CA PHE A 22 5.17 29.36 -10.46
C PHE A 22 4.51 29.22 -9.07
N LEU A 23 3.28 28.68 -9.02
CA LEU A 23 2.58 28.40 -7.78
C LEU A 23 3.52 27.62 -6.86
N LYS A 24 3.68 28.10 -5.62
CA LYS A 24 4.54 27.40 -4.64
C LYS A 24 3.98 25.98 -4.45
N LYS A 25 4.84 24.98 -4.21
CA LYS A 25 4.51 23.54 -4.13
C LYS A 25 3.25 23.22 -3.29
N ASN A 26 2.88 24.07 -2.33
CA ASN A 26 1.71 23.93 -1.46
C ASN A 26 0.38 24.52 -2.00
N GLU A 27 0.35 25.11 -3.19
CA GLU A 27 -0.86 25.66 -3.82
C GLU A 27 -1.46 24.71 -4.87
N LEU A 28 -0.77 23.63 -5.20
CA LEU A 28 -1.25 22.61 -6.12
C LEU A 28 -2.36 21.77 -5.47
N LEU A 29 -3.33 21.36 -6.28
CA LEU A 29 -4.43 20.47 -5.89
C LEU A 29 -4.20 19.01 -6.28
N TRP A 30 -3.07 18.70 -6.92
CA TRP A 30 -2.71 17.37 -7.41
C TRP A 30 -1.18 17.19 -7.43
N THR A 31 -0.71 15.95 -7.36
CA THR A 31 0.70 15.57 -7.48
C THR A 31 0.82 14.20 -8.17
N SER A 32 1.87 14.02 -8.97
CA SER A 32 2.29 12.72 -9.53
C SER A 32 3.46 12.09 -8.76
N TYR A 33 3.94 12.77 -7.71
CA TYR A 33 5.05 12.31 -6.88
C TYR A 33 4.54 11.69 -5.58
N THR A 34 5.13 10.58 -5.16
CA THR A 34 4.74 9.87 -3.93
C THR A 34 4.97 10.69 -2.66
N ASP A 35 5.91 11.64 -2.70
CA ASP A 35 6.24 12.56 -1.61
C ASP A 35 5.60 13.94 -1.76
N GLY A 36 4.77 14.15 -2.79
CA GLY A 36 4.13 15.43 -3.04
C GLY A 36 3.12 15.80 -1.95
N GLU A 37 3.07 17.08 -1.61
CA GLU A 37 2.08 17.68 -0.73
C GLU A 37 1.14 18.54 -1.59
N VAL A 38 -0.17 18.47 -1.34
CA VAL A 38 -1.17 19.27 -2.06
C VAL A 38 -2.12 19.94 -1.06
N LYS A 39 -2.79 21.00 -1.50
CA LYS A 39 -3.79 21.71 -0.69
C LYS A 39 -5.09 20.90 -0.64
N LEU A 40 -5.51 20.55 0.58
CA LEU A 40 -6.81 19.91 0.80
C LEU A 40 -7.96 20.88 0.54
N ARG A 41 -9.01 20.40 -0.13
CA ARG A 41 -10.32 21.06 -0.14
C ARG A 41 -11.12 20.52 1.04
N ILE A 42 -11.15 21.28 2.13
CA ILE A 42 -11.94 20.93 3.32
C ILE A 42 -13.29 21.67 3.20
N ASP A 43 -14.36 20.89 3.07
CA ASP A 43 -15.74 21.38 3.18
C ASP A 43 -16.21 21.22 4.64
N HIS A 44 -16.94 22.20 5.15
CA HIS A 44 -17.32 22.35 6.56
C HIS A 44 -18.37 21.31 7.01
N LEU A 45 -18.97 20.60 6.05
CA LEU A 45 -20.07 19.66 6.27
C LEU A 45 -19.63 18.26 6.70
N CYS A 46 -18.32 17.95 6.70
CA CYS A 46 -17.85 16.57 6.85
C CYS A 46 -16.76 16.42 7.91
N SER A 47 -17.14 16.37 9.19
CA SER A 47 -16.35 15.67 10.21
C SER A 47 -17.17 15.39 11.46
N GLN A 48 -17.74 14.20 11.57
CA GLN A 48 -17.95 13.61 12.89
C GLN A 48 -16.66 12.91 13.31
N THR A 49 -16.30 13.03 14.59
CA THR A 49 -15.17 12.30 15.18
C THR A 49 -15.45 10.80 15.06
N PRO A 50 -14.59 10.02 14.38
CA PRO A 50 -14.79 8.58 14.26
C PRO A 50 -14.77 7.94 15.65
N ILE A 51 -15.81 7.18 15.97
CA ILE A 51 -15.92 6.42 17.22
C ILE A 51 -15.28 5.06 16.98
N THR A 52 -14.27 4.68 17.76
CA THR A 52 -13.75 3.30 17.76
C THR A 52 -14.78 2.41 18.42
N ILE A 53 -15.53 1.65 17.64
CA ILE A 53 -16.48 0.68 18.16
C ILE A 53 -15.70 -0.57 18.56
N HIS A 54 -15.80 -1.03 19.81
CA HIS A 54 -15.20 -2.29 20.29
C HIS A 54 -15.94 -3.54 19.75
N GLN A 55 -16.29 -3.54 18.47
CA GLN A 55 -16.99 -4.62 17.79
C GLN A 55 -16.02 -5.53 17.03
N ILE A 56 -16.56 -6.62 16.49
CA ILE A 56 -15.87 -7.51 15.57
C ILE A 56 -15.49 -6.70 14.33
N ALA A 57 -14.20 -6.62 14.02
CA ALA A 57 -13.69 -5.97 12.82
C ALA A 57 -13.71 -6.91 11.63
N MET A 58 -13.42 -8.20 11.85
CA MET A 58 -13.33 -9.19 10.78
C MET A 58 -13.69 -10.58 11.30
N THR A 59 -14.38 -11.34 10.45
CA THR A 59 -14.67 -12.75 10.68
C THR A 59 -14.14 -13.55 9.50
N SER A 60 -13.40 -14.62 9.79
CA SER A 60 -12.84 -15.51 8.77
C SER A 60 -13.07 -16.97 9.17
N LYS A 61 -13.27 -17.84 8.19
CA LYS A 61 -13.40 -19.28 8.43
C LYS A 61 -12.07 -19.95 8.14
N ARG A 62 -11.45 -20.58 9.14
CA ARG A 62 -10.20 -21.34 9.01
C ARG A 62 -10.42 -22.77 9.49
N ASN A 63 -10.04 -23.76 8.68
CA ASN A 63 -10.15 -25.19 9.02
C ASN A 63 -11.56 -25.61 9.50
N GLY A 64 -12.61 -24.97 8.99
CA GLY A 64 -13.99 -25.23 9.39
C GLY A 64 -14.48 -24.38 10.58
N GLU A 65 -13.58 -23.74 11.33
CA GLU A 65 -13.92 -22.90 12.49
C GLU A 65 -13.99 -21.42 12.12
N TRP A 66 -14.93 -20.71 12.75
CA TRP A 66 -15.04 -19.26 12.61
C TRP A 66 -14.11 -18.57 13.61
N LYS A 67 -13.20 -17.75 13.10
CA LYS A 67 -12.34 -16.87 13.90
C LYS A 67 -12.76 -15.42 13.70
N ASN A 68 -13.03 -14.76 14.82
CA ASN A 68 -13.34 -13.34 14.87
C ASN A 68 -12.12 -12.56 15.36
N ILE A 69 -11.91 -11.37 14.81
CA ILE A 69 -10.90 -10.42 15.23
C ILE A 69 -11.62 -9.12 15.56
N THR A 70 -11.43 -8.61 16.76
CA THR A 70 -11.95 -7.32 17.20
C THR A 70 -11.10 -6.15 16.66
N PHE A 71 -11.65 -4.94 16.65
CA PHE A 71 -10.88 -3.74 16.27
C PHE A 71 -9.64 -3.53 17.14
N ALA A 72 -9.69 -3.87 18.43
CA ALA A 72 -8.56 -3.74 19.35
C ALA A 72 -7.43 -4.74 19.01
N GLU A 73 -7.77 -6.00 18.77
CA GLU A 73 -6.79 -7.01 18.34
C GLU A 73 -6.20 -6.64 16.98
N TYR A 74 -7.04 -6.18 16.06
CA TYR A 74 -6.63 -5.72 14.75
C TYR A 74 -5.64 -4.54 14.84
N TYR A 75 -5.91 -3.55 15.70
CA TYR A 75 -5.01 -2.43 15.95
C TYR A 75 -3.66 -2.89 16.52
N SER A 76 -3.68 -3.77 17.52
CA SER A 76 -2.46 -4.33 18.12
C SER A 76 -1.61 -5.10 17.10
N LEU A 77 -2.25 -5.95 16.29
CA LEU A 77 -1.58 -6.69 15.22
C LEU A 77 -1.01 -5.76 14.14
N SER A 78 -1.72 -4.69 13.81
CA SER A 78 -1.25 -3.69 12.84
C SER A 78 -0.01 -2.95 13.35
N ARG A 79 0.01 -2.55 14.63
CA ARG A 79 1.20 -1.95 15.24
C ARG A 79 2.38 -2.92 15.29
N LYS A 80 2.14 -4.19 15.63
CA LYS A 80 3.19 -5.22 15.63
C LYS A 80 3.80 -5.40 14.24
N ALA A 81 2.97 -5.50 13.20
CA ALA A 81 3.43 -5.56 11.83
C ALA A 81 4.24 -4.30 11.43
N ALA A 82 3.80 -3.10 11.84
CA ALA A 82 4.46 -1.84 11.46
C ALA A 82 5.90 -1.78 11.97
N LYS A 83 6.06 -2.23 13.22
CA LYS A 83 7.35 -2.37 13.86
C LYS A 83 8.26 -3.36 13.14
N SER A 84 7.71 -4.47 12.67
CA SER A 84 8.47 -5.43 11.87
C SER A 84 8.92 -4.84 10.52
N PHE A 85 8.05 -4.11 9.83
CA PHE A 85 8.42 -3.43 8.58
C PHE A 85 9.52 -2.38 8.80
N LEU A 86 9.45 -1.64 9.90
CA LEU A 86 10.49 -0.72 10.35
C LEU A 86 11.84 -1.43 10.57
N LYS A 87 11.82 -2.54 11.31
CA LYS A 87 13.03 -3.34 11.59
C LYS A 87 13.65 -3.91 10.32
N MET A 88 12.81 -4.32 9.36
CA MET A 88 13.23 -4.82 8.05
C MET A 88 13.76 -3.75 7.11
N GLY A 89 13.79 -2.48 7.54
CA GLY A 89 14.36 -1.38 6.78
C GLY A 89 13.48 -0.95 5.61
N LEU A 90 12.15 -1.09 5.71
CA LEU A 90 11.24 -0.46 4.77
C LEU A 90 11.49 1.04 4.80
N GLU A 91 11.89 1.63 3.68
CA GLU A 91 12.18 3.04 3.63
C GLU A 91 10.92 3.87 3.40
N ARG A 92 11.02 5.17 3.69
CA ARG A 92 9.96 6.11 3.37
C ARG A 92 9.62 6.05 1.87
N PHE A 93 8.34 5.98 1.55
CA PHE A 93 7.77 5.93 0.20
C PHE A 93 8.19 4.75 -0.66
N HIS A 94 8.86 3.78 -0.06
CA HIS A 94 9.06 2.48 -0.67
C HIS A 94 7.86 1.59 -0.42
N ARG A 95 7.75 0.57 -1.27
CA ARG A 95 6.53 -0.23 -1.35
C ARG A 95 6.68 -1.55 -0.61
N VAL A 96 5.55 -2.02 -0.08
CA VAL A 96 5.37 -3.45 0.18
C VAL A 96 4.45 -4.00 -0.90
N ALA A 97 4.99 -4.89 -1.72
CA ALA A 97 4.23 -5.59 -2.73
C ALA A 97 3.54 -6.82 -2.13
N ILE A 98 2.34 -7.15 -2.57
CA ILE A 98 1.59 -8.33 -2.12
C ILE A 98 1.22 -9.16 -3.32
N LEU A 99 1.78 -10.36 -3.42
CA LEU A 99 1.52 -11.36 -4.45
C LEU A 99 0.82 -12.56 -3.83
N GLY A 100 -0.51 -12.50 -3.79
CA GLY A 100 -1.34 -13.55 -3.19
C GLY A 100 -2.78 -13.50 -3.65
N PHE A 101 -3.48 -14.63 -3.56
CA PHE A 101 -4.88 -14.72 -3.95
C PHE A 101 -5.77 -14.17 -2.83
N ASN A 102 -7.00 -13.78 -3.16
CA ASN A 102 -7.95 -13.28 -2.17
C ASN A 102 -8.15 -14.31 -1.05
N SER A 103 -7.60 -14.01 0.11
CA SER A 103 -7.72 -14.82 1.32
C SER A 103 -7.84 -13.88 2.52
N PRO A 104 -8.37 -14.32 3.67
CA PRO A 104 -8.34 -13.54 4.89
C PRO A 104 -6.91 -13.13 5.23
N GLU A 105 -5.89 -13.93 4.92
CA GLU A 105 -4.48 -13.59 5.09
C GLU A 105 -4.01 -12.58 4.06
N TRP A 106 -4.51 -12.58 2.83
CA TRP A 106 -4.26 -11.51 1.86
C TRP A 106 -4.93 -10.23 2.31
N PHE A 107 -6.18 -10.30 2.77
CA PHE A 107 -6.90 -9.15 3.29
C PHE A 107 -6.28 -8.68 4.60
N ILE A 108 -5.88 -9.56 5.51
CA ILE A 108 -5.18 -9.25 6.77
C ILE A 108 -3.74 -8.81 6.49
N SER A 109 -3.04 -9.32 5.48
CA SER A 109 -1.70 -8.85 5.10
C SER A 109 -1.82 -7.53 4.37
N ALA A 110 -2.78 -7.35 3.48
CA ALA A 110 -3.06 -6.10 2.80
C ALA A 110 -3.61 -5.06 3.76
N LEU A 111 -4.44 -5.42 4.73
CA LEU A 111 -5.03 -4.55 5.74
C LEU A 111 -4.10 -4.30 6.92
N ARG A 112 -3.34 -5.31 7.39
CA ARG A 112 -2.25 -5.06 8.34
C ARG A 112 -1.20 -4.25 7.63
N CYS A 113 -0.82 -4.53 6.39
CA CYS A 113 0.04 -3.64 5.61
C CYS A 113 -0.61 -2.27 5.45
N MET A 114 -1.89 -2.13 5.09
CA MET A 114 -2.57 -0.83 4.91
C MET A 114 -2.75 -0.07 6.21
N SER A 115 -2.94 -0.74 7.33
CA SER A 115 -2.99 -0.15 8.67
C SER A 115 -1.58 0.18 9.14
N VAL A 116 -0.61 -0.68 8.83
CA VAL A 116 0.81 -0.33 8.91
C VAL A 116 1.05 0.90 8.06
N PHE A 117 0.53 1.05 6.85
CA PHE A 117 0.78 2.18 5.96
C PHE A 117 0.03 3.45 6.37
N ALA A 118 -1.16 3.31 6.98
CA ALA A 118 -1.81 4.38 7.73
C ALA A 118 -0.93 4.84 8.90
N LEU A 119 -0.13 3.94 9.46
CA LEU A 119 0.79 4.21 10.57
C LEU A 119 2.25 4.48 10.11
N TYR A 120 2.59 4.20 8.85
CA TYR A 120 3.96 4.03 8.37
C TYR A 120 4.07 4.56 6.95
N ARG A 121 5.11 5.34 6.64
CA ARG A 121 5.23 6.10 5.37
C ARG A 121 5.49 5.23 4.13
N GLY A 122 5.13 3.95 4.16
CA GLY A 122 5.25 3.07 3.00
C GLY A 122 3.97 3.04 2.17
N ILE A 123 4.04 2.37 1.02
CA ILE A 123 2.92 2.29 0.07
C ILE A 123 2.62 0.81 -0.22
N VAL A 124 1.36 0.38 -0.15
CA VAL A 124 0.98 -0.99 -0.55
C VAL A 124 0.84 -1.08 -2.06
N THR A 125 1.26 -2.19 -2.65
CA THR A 125 0.88 -2.52 -4.02
C THR A 125 0.44 -3.97 -4.14
N GLY A 126 -0.69 -4.21 -4.80
CA GLY A 126 -1.16 -5.56 -5.11
C GLY A 126 -0.59 -6.07 -6.43
N ILE A 127 -0.28 -7.37 -6.49
CA ILE A 127 0.13 -8.07 -7.71
C ILE A 127 -0.75 -9.31 -7.86
N TYR A 128 -1.32 -9.50 -9.04
CA TYR A 128 -2.15 -10.67 -9.33
C TYR A 128 -1.31 -11.95 -9.34
N THR A 129 -1.82 -13.02 -8.74
CA THR A 129 -1.16 -14.34 -8.70
C THR A 129 -1.03 -15.01 -10.05
N THR A 130 -1.80 -14.56 -11.04
CA THR A 130 -1.76 -15.01 -12.44
C THR A 130 -0.65 -14.32 -13.24
N ASN A 131 -0.02 -13.28 -12.71
CA ASN A 131 1.09 -12.61 -13.41
C ASN A 131 2.27 -13.56 -13.61
N SER A 132 2.92 -13.41 -14.77
CA SER A 132 4.20 -14.08 -15.06
C SER A 132 5.33 -13.46 -14.23
N PRO A 133 6.49 -14.14 -14.09
CA PRO A 133 7.66 -13.56 -13.42
C PRO A 133 8.06 -12.19 -13.99
N GLU A 134 7.97 -12.00 -15.31
CA GLU A 134 8.33 -10.75 -15.99
C GLU A 134 7.35 -9.61 -15.63
N ALA A 135 6.07 -9.93 -15.55
CA ALA A 135 5.04 -8.99 -15.12
C ALA A 135 5.19 -8.64 -13.63
N CYS A 136 5.54 -9.61 -12.78
CA CYS A 136 5.90 -9.35 -11.39
C CYS A 136 7.13 -8.45 -11.29
N HIS A 137 8.19 -8.74 -12.05
CA HIS A 137 9.41 -7.93 -12.08
C HIS A 137 9.10 -6.48 -12.45
N TYR A 138 8.33 -6.24 -13.51
CA TYR A 138 7.95 -4.89 -13.90
C TYR A 138 7.30 -4.13 -12.73
N THR A 139 6.29 -4.72 -12.10
CA THR A 139 5.56 -4.07 -11.00
C THR A 139 6.46 -3.81 -9.78
N VAL A 140 7.25 -4.80 -9.37
CA VAL A 140 8.11 -4.72 -8.17
C VAL A 140 9.24 -3.71 -8.39
N HIS A 141 9.81 -3.68 -9.60
CA HIS A 141 10.85 -2.73 -10.00
C HIS A 141 10.31 -1.30 -10.13
N ASP A 142 9.21 -1.09 -10.87
CA ASP A 142 8.60 0.23 -11.06
C ASP A 142 8.14 0.84 -9.73
N CYS A 143 7.57 0.00 -8.86
CA CYS A 143 7.17 0.42 -7.54
C CYS A 143 8.33 0.50 -6.53
N ARG A 144 9.58 0.17 -6.89
CA ARG A 144 10.72 0.16 -5.95
C ARG A 144 10.36 -0.50 -4.61
N ALA A 145 9.75 -1.68 -4.64
CA ALA A 145 9.37 -2.35 -3.40
C ALA A 145 10.60 -2.75 -2.58
N ASN A 146 10.57 -2.51 -1.28
CA ASN A 146 11.57 -3.04 -0.36
C ASN A 146 11.21 -4.42 0.15
N ILE A 147 9.91 -4.71 0.27
CA ILE A 147 9.45 -5.97 0.84
C ILE A 147 8.35 -6.50 -0.06
N ILE A 148 8.32 -7.81 -0.27
CA ILE A 148 7.23 -8.48 -0.97
C ILE A 148 6.64 -9.59 -0.10
N VAL A 149 5.33 -9.60 0.01
CA VAL A 149 4.56 -10.61 0.71
C VAL A 149 4.02 -11.57 -0.32
N VAL A 150 4.36 -12.85 -0.21
CA VAL A 150 3.94 -13.90 -1.14
C VAL A 150 3.05 -14.91 -0.42
N GLU A 151 2.06 -15.43 -1.14
CA GLU A 151 1.15 -16.44 -0.57
C GLU A 151 1.90 -17.72 -0.23
N ASN A 152 2.43 -18.42 -1.23
CA ASN A 152 2.93 -19.79 -1.14
C ASN A 152 4.23 -19.97 -1.92
N GLN A 153 4.79 -21.18 -1.88
CA GLN A 153 6.02 -21.53 -2.59
C GLN A 153 5.96 -21.19 -4.09
N LYS A 154 4.82 -21.45 -4.75
CA LYS A 154 4.66 -21.14 -6.18
C LYS A 154 4.84 -19.65 -6.49
N GLN A 155 4.38 -18.75 -5.61
CA GLN A 155 4.60 -17.32 -5.80
C GLN A 155 6.02 -16.91 -5.40
N LEU A 156 6.59 -17.54 -4.36
CA LEU A 156 7.98 -17.35 -3.98
C LEU A 156 8.93 -17.68 -5.15
N ASP A 157 8.74 -18.82 -5.81
CA ASP A 157 9.58 -19.27 -6.94
C ASP A 157 9.63 -18.25 -8.08
N LYS A 158 8.52 -17.55 -8.35
CA LYS A 158 8.49 -16.48 -9.35
C LYS A 158 9.36 -15.30 -8.95
N ILE A 159 9.34 -14.92 -7.68
CA ILE A 159 10.14 -13.80 -7.17
C ILE A 159 11.61 -14.18 -7.11
N MET A 160 11.94 -15.42 -6.74
CA MET A 160 13.31 -15.91 -6.72
C MET A 160 13.97 -15.87 -8.10
N GLN A 161 13.21 -16.15 -9.18
CA GLN A 161 13.71 -16.04 -10.56
C GLN A 161 14.14 -14.62 -10.95
N ILE A 162 13.54 -13.60 -10.34
CA ILE A 162 13.76 -12.19 -10.68
C ILE A 162 14.51 -11.42 -9.58
N TRP A 163 14.86 -12.08 -8.47
CA TRP A 163 15.42 -11.44 -7.28
C TRP A 163 16.67 -10.61 -7.59
N SER A 164 17.58 -11.15 -8.42
CA SER A 164 18.82 -10.48 -8.82
C SER A 164 18.60 -9.18 -9.61
N LEU A 165 17.40 -8.99 -10.18
CA LEU A 165 17.02 -7.81 -10.96
C LEU A 165 16.33 -6.74 -10.12
N LEU A 166 16.14 -6.98 -8.81
CA LEU A 166 15.36 -6.12 -7.92
C LEU A 166 16.27 -5.42 -6.89
N PRO A 167 16.95 -4.31 -7.25
CA PRO A 167 17.98 -3.69 -6.40
C PRO A 167 17.43 -3.10 -5.10
N HIS A 168 16.14 -2.77 -5.06
CA HIS A 168 15.49 -2.22 -3.87
C HIS A 168 14.89 -3.29 -2.95
N LEU A 169 14.76 -4.53 -3.42
CA LEU A 169 14.10 -5.59 -2.65
C LEU A 169 15.04 -6.08 -1.54
N LYS A 170 14.61 -5.89 -0.30
CA LYS A 170 15.35 -6.25 0.92
C LYS A 170 14.86 -7.56 1.52
N ALA A 171 13.58 -7.91 1.37
CA ALA A 171 13.03 -9.13 1.94
C ALA A 171 11.79 -9.68 1.22
N VAL A 172 11.61 -11.00 1.30
CA VAL A 172 10.35 -11.69 0.99
C VAL A 172 9.76 -12.25 2.29
N MET A 173 8.45 -12.05 2.46
CA MET A 173 7.66 -12.65 3.52
C MET A 173 6.68 -13.64 2.91
N MET A 174 6.62 -14.87 3.42
CA MET A 174 5.63 -15.86 3.03
C MET A 174 4.61 -16.07 4.16
N TYR A 175 3.33 -16.21 3.83
CA TYR A 175 2.27 -16.35 4.85
C TYR A 175 1.47 -17.67 4.77
N LYS A 176 1.68 -18.49 3.75
CA LYS A 176 1.08 -19.81 3.58
C LYS A 176 2.17 -20.85 3.36
N ASP A 177 1.90 -22.08 3.80
CA ASP A 177 2.81 -23.24 3.74
C ASP A 177 4.03 -23.12 4.67
N SER A 178 4.91 -24.12 4.65
CA SER A 178 6.20 -24.15 5.38
C SER A 178 7.34 -23.74 4.45
N LEU A 179 8.34 -23.03 4.97
CA LEU A 179 9.53 -22.68 4.19
C LEU A 179 10.31 -23.95 3.89
N PRO A 180 10.67 -24.23 2.64
CA PRO A 180 11.46 -25.40 2.29
C PRO A 180 12.88 -25.29 2.88
N GLU A 181 13.47 -24.10 2.88
CA GLU A 181 14.78 -23.81 3.47
C GLU A 181 14.83 -22.39 4.06
N LYS A 182 15.61 -22.21 5.13
CA LYS A 182 15.89 -20.88 5.69
C LYS A 182 16.91 -20.16 4.82
N CYS A 183 16.42 -19.26 3.95
CA CYS A 183 17.28 -18.37 3.18
C CYS A 183 17.45 -17.02 3.88
N PRO A 184 18.59 -16.33 3.72
CA PRO A 184 18.72 -14.94 4.15
C PRO A 184 17.66 -14.09 3.43
N ASN A 185 17.06 -13.15 4.15
CA ASN A 185 16.01 -12.24 3.65
C ASN A 185 14.65 -12.88 3.31
N LEU A 186 14.45 -14.15 3.67
CA LEU A 186 13.17 -14.86 3.54
C LEU A 186 12.60 -15.17 4.92
N TYR A 187 11.35 -14.74 5.17
CA TYR A 187 10.72 -14.85 6.48
C TYR A 187 9.34 -15.47 6.38
N MET A 188 8.97 -16.26 7.38
CA MET A 188 7.56 -16.54 7.62
C MET A 188 6.86 -15.34 8.23
N MET A 189 5.56 -15.21 7.98
CA MET A 189 4.71 -14.18 8.61
C MET A 189 4.87 -14.18 10.14
N GLU A 190 4.91 -15.34 10.78
CA GLU A 190 5.06 -15.45 12.25
C GLU A 190 6.43 -14.90 12.71
N GLU A 191 7.51 -15.37 12.10
CA GLU A 191 8.87 -14.90 12.38
C GLU A 191 9.00 -13.39 12.11
N PHE A 192 8.42 -12.91 11.01
CA PHE A 192 8.40 -11.50 10.65
C PHE A 192 7.71 -10.67 11.73
N MET A 193 6.55 -11.10 12.23
CA MET A 193 5.83 -10.37 13.26
C MET A 193 6.65 -10.21 14.53
N ASP A 194 7.50 -11.19 14.88
CA ASP A 194 8.31 -11.14 16.08
C ASP A 194 9.51 -10.17 15.97
N LEU A 195 9.98 -9.86 14.76
CA LEU A 195 11.01 -8.84 14.54
C LEU A 195 10.63 -7.45 15.06
N GLY A 196 9.32 -7.15 15.09
CA GLY A 196 8.79 -5.90 15.58
C GLY A 196 8.89 -5.72 17.09
N ASN A 197 9.18 -6.78 17.86
CA ASN A 197 9.28 -6.69 19.32
C ASN A 197 10.46 -5.82 19.79
N GLU A 198 11.48 -5.64 18.95
CA GLU A 198 12.64 -4.80 19.25
C GLU A 198 12.38 -3.29 19.06
N ILE A 199 11.31 -2.93 18.35
CA ILE A 199 10.97 -1.52 18.11
C ILE A 199 10.02 -1.04 19.22
N THR A 200 10.38 0.07 19.87
CA THR A 200 9.52 0.70 20.88
C THR A 200 8.28 1.32 20.24
N ASP A 201 7.17 1.37 20.97
CA ASP A 201 5.96 2.05 20.49
C ASP A 201 6.18 3.54 20.24
N ALA A 202 7.01 4.21 21.06
CA ALA A 202 7.36 5.61 20.86
C ALA A 202 8.00 5.88 19.48
N LYS A 203 8.85 4.95 19.00
CA LYS A 203 9.47 5.07 17.68
C LYS A 203 8.46 4.92 16.56
N LEU A 204 7.49 4.00 16.73
CA LEU A 204 6.40 3.86 15.79
C LEU A 204 5.52 5.13 15.79
N ASP A 205 5.18 5.66 16.96
CA ASP A 205 4.35 6.87 17.10
C ASP A 205 5.00 8.11 16.48
N GLU A 206 6.33 8.25 16.57
CA GLU A 206 7.07 9.30 15.85
C GLU A 206 6.83 9.22 14.33
N VAL A 207 6.87 8.01 13.77
CA VAL A 207 6.64 7.80 12.33
C VAL A 207 5.19 8.09 11.97
N ILE A 208 4.23 7.62 12.77
CA ILE A 208 2.80 7.88 12.60
C ILE A 208 2.54 9.39 12.58
N ASN A 209 3.07 10.11 13.57
CA ASN A 209 2.84 11.55 13.73
C ASN A 209 3.52 12.39 12.65
N SER A 210 4.51 11.83 11.94
CA SER A 210 5.19 12.52 10.84
C SER A 210 4.44 12.46 9.50
N GLN A 211 3.35 11.68 9.41
CA GLN A 211 2.51 11.56 8.23
C GLN A 211 1.86 12.90 7.90
N LYS A 212 1.66 13.15 6.61
CA LYS A 212 0.92 14.31 6.15
C LYS A 212 -0.27 13.87 5.30
N PRO A 213 -1.37 14.64 5.32
CA PRO A 213 -2.45 14.43 4.37
C PRO A 213 -1.92 14.44 2.93
N ASN A 214 -2.63 13.75 2.04
CA ASN A 214 -2.26 13.57 0.63
C ASN A 214 -0.99 12.77 0.32
N GLN A 215 -0.33 12.18 1.32
CA GLN A 215 0.71 11.21 1.03
C GLN A 215 0.09 9.93 0.48
N CYS A 216 0.72 9.39 -0.57
CA CYS A 216 0.29 8.15 -1.20
C CYS A 216 0.43 6.98 -0.21
N CYS A 217 -0.58 6.12 -0.16
CA CYS A 217 -0.61 4.95 0.72
C CYS A 217 -0.88 3.65 -0.02
N VAL A 218 -1.50 3.71 -1.20
CA VAL A 218 -1.83 2.55 -2.03
C VAL A 218 -1.46 2.85 -3.48
N LEU A 219 -0.87 1.86 -4.15
CA LEU A 219 -0.60 1.86 -5.58
C LEU A 219 -1.33 0.68 -6.21
N ILE A 220 -2.21 0.96 -7.18
CA ILE A 220 -2.95 -0.06 -7.92
C ILE A 220 -2.45 -0.08 -9.35
N TYR A 221 -1.86 -1.19 -9.77
CA TYR A 221 -1.47 -1.38 -11.16
C TYR A 221 -2.66 -1.83 -11.99
N THR A 222 -2.92 -1.08 -13.06
CA THR A 222 -3.96 -1.42 -14.03
C THR A 222 -3.31 -1.84 -15.35
N SER A 223 -3.85 -2.88 -15.97
CA SER A 223 -3.50 -3.28 -17.34
C SER A 223 -4.07 -2.25 -18.30
N GLY A 224 -3.33 -1.16 -18.54
CA GLY A 224 -3.73 -0.16 -19.53
C GLY A 224 -3.98 -0.81 -20.90
N THR A 225 -4.87 -0.23 -21.70
CA THR A 225 -5.30 -0.77 -23.00
C THR A 225 -4.21 -0.76 -24.08
N THR A 226 -3.08 -0.07 -23.86
CA THR A 226 -2.07 0.19 -24.90
C THR A 226 -0.61 0.04 -24.43
N GLY A 227 -0.33 -0.54 -23.25
CA GLY A 227 1.06 -0.66 -22.81
C GLY A 227 1.29 -1.33 -21.46
N LYS A 228 2.49 -1.12 -20.92
CA LYS A 228 2.89 -1.66 -19.61
C LYS A 228 1.95 -1.15 -18.50
N PRO A 229 1.70 -1.93 -17.44
CA PRO A 229 0.81 -1.53 -16.37
C PRO A 229 1.18 -0.16 -15.78
N LYS A 230 0.17 0.64 -15.43
CA LYS A 230 0.38 1.95 -14.80
C LYS A 230 -0.11 1.92 -13.36
N GLY A 231 0.71 2.44 -12.44
CA GLY A 231 0.38 2.56 -11.04
C GLY A 231 -0.53 3.76 -10.77
N VAL A 232 -1.77 3.51 -10.36
CA VAL A 232 -2.72 4.51 -9.88
C VAL A 232 -2.46 4.75 -8.40
N MET A 233 -2.13 5.99 -8.05
CA MET A 233 -1.85 6.39 -6.68
C MET A 233 -3.15 6.74 -5.95
N LEU A 234 -3.34 6.16 -4.76
CA LEU A 234 -4.39 6.55 -3.83
C LEU A 234 -3.76 7.07 -2.53
N ILE A 235 -4.35 8.14 -2.01
CA ILE A 235 -3.94 8.76 -0.75
C ILE A 235 -4.88 8.28 0.38
N HIS A 236 -4.47 8.51 1.64
CA HIS A 236 -5.27 8.12 2.81
C HIS A 236 -6.71 8.64 2.77
N ASP A 237 -6.90 9.87 2.30
CA ASP A 237 -8.21 10.49 2.20
C ASP A 237 -9.10 9.80 1.16
N ASN A 238 -8.54 9.35 0.02
CA ASN A 238 -9.31 8.57 -0.95
C ASN A 238 -9.81 7.27 -0.32
N VAL A 239 -8.93 6.55 0.40
CA VAL A 239 -9.29 5.28 1.04
C VAL A 239 -10.38 5.51 2.11
N ARG A 240 -10.23 6.53 2.95
CA ARG A 240 -11.23 6.88 3.97
C ARG A 240 -12.59 7.24 3.34
N THR A 241 -12.61 8.01 2.25
CA THR A 241 -13.86 8.40 1.57
C THR A 241 -14.50 7.23 0.83
N LEU A 242 -13.72 6.26 0.34
CA LEU A 242 -14.25 5.06 -0.33
C LEU A 242 -14.91 4.07 0.64
N GLU A 243 -14.69 4.18 1.95
CA GLU A 243 -15.20 3.24 2.96
C GLU A 243 -16.70 3.41 3.33
N ILE A 244 -17.44 4.39 2.78
CA ILE A 244 -18.89 4.58 3.05
C ILE A 244 -19.58 5.06 1.76
N PRO A 245 -20.50 4.28 1.13
CA PRO A 245 -21.75 3.86 1.73
C PRO A 245 -22.07 2.36 1.59
N VAL A 246 -22.57 1.75 2.67
CA VAL A 246 -23.29 0.48 2.60
C VAL A 246 -24.65 0.77 1.97
N TRP A 247 -24.90 0.23 0.77
CA TRP A 247 -26.25 0.27 0.19
C TRP A 247 -27.21 -0.44 1.15
N PRO A 248 -28.28 0.22 1.64
CA PRO A 248 -29.26 -0.46 2.48
C PRO A 248 -29.82 -1.63 1.68
N ARG A 249 -29.71 -2.83 2.25
CA ARG A 249 -30.52 -3.96 1.79
C ARG A 249 -31.90 -3.76 2.41
N ASP A 250 -32.84 -3.29 1.60
CA ASP A 250 -34.27 -3.50 1.86
C ASP A 250 -34.58 -5.00 1.92
#